data_AF-A0A1L2ZN14-F1
#
_entry.id   AF-A0A1L2ZN14-F1
#
_cell.length_a   1.000
_cell.length_b   1.000
_cell.length_c   1.000
_cell.angle_alpha   90.00
_cell.angle_beta   90.00
_cell.angle_gamma   90.00
#
_symmetry.space_group_name_H-M   'P 1'
#
loop_
_entity.id
_entity.type
_entity.pdbx_description
1 polymer ?
#
loop_
_entity_poly.entity_id
_entity_poly.type
_entity_poly.pdbx_seq_one_letter_code
_entity_poly.pdbx_strand_id
1 'polypeptide(L)'
;MKRNEEPTPEAQAEYERIGEEMASVGVARGKMFTSQALLLNGKAIACLMGSSMAFKLGRENLELERALSLDGAVLFDPSGMGRPFKDWAEVPQSGMEEWAGLAEAALAAKLAE
;
A
#
# COMPACT_ATOMS: atom_id res chain seq x y z
N MET A 1 -9.27 -10.33 14.86
CA MET A 1 -8.89 -11.13 13.67
C MET A 1 -10.08 -11.20 12.71
N LYS A 2 -10.05 -10.42 11.62
CA LYS A 2 -10.61 -10.68 10.27
C LYS A 2 -10.38 -9.40 9.44
N ARG A 3 -9.19 -9.21 8.87
CA ARG A 3 -8.99 -8.26 7.75
C ARG A 3 -8.96 -9.02 6.44
N ASN A 4 -9.98 -9.83 6.25
CA ASN A 4 -10.27 -10.54 5.01
C ASN A 4 -11.52 -9.90 4.42
N GLU A 5 -11.53 -8.58 4.37
CA GLU A 5 -12.56 -7.84 3.66
C GLU A 5 -12.22 -7.93 2.18
N GLU A 6 -13.20 -8.36 1.39
CA GLU A 6 -13.05 -8.41 -0.06
C GLU A 6 -12.88 -6.98 -0.57
N PRO A 7 -11.93 -6.73 -1.49
CA PRO A 7 -11.76 -5.40 -2.01
C PRO A 7 -13.00 -4.95 -2.78
N THR A 8 -13.36 -3.68 -2.62
CA THR A 8 -14.39 -3.07 -3.45
C THR A 8 -13.91 -3.08 -4.90
N PRO A 9 -14.82 -3.19 -5.88
CA PRO A 9 -14.44 -3.20 -7.30
C PRO A 9 -13.66 -1.94 -7.70
N GLU A 10 -13.95 -0.80 -7.08
CA GLU A 10 -13.23 0.46 -7.28
C GLU A 10 -11.78 0.37 -6.78
N ALA A 11 -11.57 -0.10 -5.55
CA ALA A 11 -10.24 -0.29 -4.97
C ALA A 11 -9.43 -1.33 -5.75
N GLN A 12 -10.08 -2.41 -6.19
CA GLN A 12 -9.45 -3.43 -7.01
C GLN A 12 -9.04 -2.87 -8.38
N ALA A 13 -9.91 -2.10 -9.05
CA ALA A 13 -9.61 -1.51 -10.34
C ALA A 13 -8.42 -0.56 -10.27
N GLU A 14 -8.35 0.30 -9.25
CA GLU A 14 -7.20 1.21 -9.09
C GLU A 14 -5.92 0.46 -8.73
N TYR A 15 -6.01 -0.56 -7.87
CA TYR A 15 -4.87 -1.45 -7.59
C TYR A 15 -4.35 -2.12 -8.88
N GLU A 16 -5.23 -2.61 -9.74
CA GLU A 16 -4.86 -3.24 -11.00
C GLU A 16 -4.20 -2.24 -11.94
N ARG A 17 -4.76 -1.03 -12.06
CA ARG A 17 -4.21 0.08 -12.83
C ARG A 17 -2.79 0.44 -12.37
N ILE A 18 -2.60 0.67 -11.07
CA ILE A 18 -1.29 0.97 -10.48
C ILE A 18 -0.32 -0.19 -10.72
N GLY A 19 -0.79 -1.43 -10.52
CA GLY A 19 0.03 -2.63 -10.72
C GLY A 19 0.48 -2.82 -12.17
N GLU A 20 -0.33 -2.43 -13.15
CA GLU A 20 0.05 -2.43 -14.58
C GLU A 20 1.07 -1.34 -14.90
N GLU A 21 0.87 -0.11 -14.43
CA GLU A 21 1.84 0.98 -14.60
C GLU A 21 3.20 0.61 -13.99
N MET A 22 3.16 0.07 -12.76
CA MET A 22 4.33 -0.36 -12.00
C MET A 22 4.99 -1.63 -12.56
N ALA A 23 4.29 -2.42 -13.38
CA ALA A 23 4.88 -3.60 -14.00
C ALA A 23 6.05 -3.24 -14.93
N SER A 24 5.99 -2.06 -15.56
CA SER A 24 7.05 -1.54 -16.44
C SER A 24 8.37 -1.28 -15.71
N VAL A 25 8.31 -1.07 -14.38
CA VAL A 25 9.48 -0.79 -13.52
C VAL A 25 9.88 -2.00 -12.66
N GLY A 26 9.33 -3.19 -12.94
CA GLY A 26 9.70 -4.45 -12.29
C GLY A 26 8.91 -4.77 -11.03
N VAL A 27 7.79 -4.10 -10.78
CA VAL A 27 6.85 -4.48 -9.72
C VAL A 27 5.96 -5.62 -10.22
N ALA A 28 5.97 -6.73 -9.52
CA ALA A 28 5.11 -7.87 -9.77
C ALA A 28 3.86 -7.81 -8.89
N ARG A 29 2.70 -8.09 -9.46
CA ARG A 29 1.47 -8.32 -8.71
C ARG A 29 1.49 -9.74 -8.13
N GLY A 30 1.26 -9.87 -6.84
CA GLY A 30 1.18 -11.15 -6.15
C GLY A 30 0.15 -11.11 -5.03
N LYS A 31 0.32 -11.99 -4.06
CA LYS A 31 -0.56 -12.08 -2.89
C LYS A 31 0.26 -12.17 -1.61
N MET A 32 -0.19 -11.48 -0.56
CA MET A 32 0.40 -11.51 0.77
C MET A 32 -0.72 -11.79 1.79
N PHE A 33 -0.60 -12.87 2.55
CA PHE A 33 -1.58 -13.25 3.59
C PHE A 33 -3.06 -13.25 3.14
N THR A 34 -3.34 -13.70 1.90
CA THR A 34 -4.68 -13.73 1.25
C THR A 34 -5.09 -12.45 0.53
N SER A 35 -4.42 -11.33 0.80
CA SER A 35 -4.63 -10.03 0.14
C SER A 35 -3.80 -9.87 -1.14
N GLN A 36 -4.28 -9.07 -2.09
CA GLN A 36 -3.50 -8.66 -3.26
C GLN A 36 -2.36 -7.75 -2.82
N ALA A 37 -1.17 -7.95 -3.38
CA ALA A 37 0.02 -7.19 -3.01
C ALA A 37 0.89 -6.88 -4.22
N LEU A 38 1.55 -5.73 -4.20
CA LEU A 38 2.59 -5.35 -5.14
C LEU A 38 3.96 -5.70 -4.54
N LEU A 39 4.75 -6.46 -5.30
CA LEU A 39 6.06 -6.94 -4.91
C LEU A 39 7.12 -6.38 -5.84
N LEU A 40 8.09 -5.67 -5.29
CA LEU A 40 9.29 -5.26 -6.02
C LEU A 40 10.42 -6.22 -5.67
N ASN A 41 11.01 -6.90 -6.67
CA ASN A 41 12.09 -7.88 -6.44
C ASN A 41 11.74 -8.93 -5.36
N GLY A 42 10.47 -9.36 -5.31
CA GLY A 42 9.98 -10.31 -4.30
C GLY A 42 9.72 -9.75 -2.90
N LYS A 43 9.92 -8.44 -2.68
CA LYS A 43 9.56 -7.75 -1.42
C LYS A 43 8.26 -6.97 -1.61
N ALA A 44 7.30 -7.16 -0.72
CA ALA A 44 6.05 -6.39 -0.74
C ALA A 44 6.32 -4.89 -0.50
N ILE A 45 5.85 -4.06 -1.42
CA ILE A 45 5.89 -2.59 -1.35
C ILE A 45 4.50 -1.99 -1.15
N ALA A 46 3.44 -2.68 -1.56
CA ALA A 46 2.07 -2.29 -1.27
C ALA A 46 1.16 -3.51 -1.11
N CYS A 47 0.07 -3.36 -0.35
CA CYS A 47 -0.90 -4.42 -0.08
C CYS A 47 -2.32 -3.85 -0.05
N LEU A 48 -3.23 -4.43 -0.81
CA LEU A 48 -4.66 -4.10 -0.79
C LEU A 48 -5.37 -4.92 0.29
N MET A 49 -6.06 -4.25 1.22
CA MET A 49 -6.83 -4.85 2.30
C MET A 49 -8.26 -4.29 2.30
N GLY A 50 -9.21 -5.06 1.77
CA GLY A 50 -10.59 -4.58 1.63
C GLY A 50 -10.62 -3.32 0.77
N SER A 51 -11.20 -2.26 1.32
CA SER A 51 -11.30 -0.94 0.68
C SER A 51 -10.11 -0.01 0.92
N SER A 52 -9.05 -0.48 1.59
CA SER A 52 -7.85 0.32 1.91
C SER A 52 -6.60 -0.30 1.31
N MET A 53 -5.60 0.52 1.00
CA MET A 53 -4.32 0.08 0.47
C MET A 53 -3.19 0.56 1.36
N ALA A 54 -2.29 -0.36 1.73
CA ALA A 54 -1.13 -0.08 2.54
C ALA A 54 0.12 0.02 1.68
N PHE A 55 0.93 1.05 1.90
CA PHE A 55 2.13 1.36 1.13
C PHE A 55 3.34 1.44 2.04
N LYS A 56 4.45 0.84 1.62
CA LYS A 56 5.73 0.88 2.33
C LYS A 56 6.55 2.07 1.88
N LEU A 57 6.40 3.19 2.58
CA LEU A 57 7.06 4.45 2.25
C LEU A 57 8.43 4.61 2.96
N GLY A 58 8.74 3.70 3.89
CA GLY A 58 9.96 3.75 4.70
C GLY A 58 9.81 4.68 5.91
N ARG A 59 10.58 4.41 6.97
CA ARG A 59 10.61 5.26 8.16
C ARG A 59 11.23 6.63 7.84
N GLU A 60 10.67 7.69 8.43
CA GLU A 60 11.18 9.08 8.30
C GLU A 60 11.11 9.65 6.87
N ASN A 61 10.17 9.15 6.06
CA ASN A 61 9.90 9.71 4.74
C ASN A 61 8.76 10.74 4.81
N LEU A 62 8.96 11.90 4.18
CA LEU A 62 7.93 12.94 3.98
C LEU A 62 6.67 12.37 3.33
N GLU A 63 6.81 11.38 2.45
CA GLU A 63 5.69 10.73 1.77
C GLU A 63 4.81 9.95 2.76
N LEU A 64 5.41 9.34 3.79
CA LEU A 64 4.67 8.68 4.87
C LEU A 64 3.85 9.69 5.68
N GLU A 65 4.43 10.82 6.03
CA GLU A 65 3.73 11.89 6.76
C GLU A 65 2.57 12.47 5.95
N ARG A 66 2.78 12.63 4.63
CA ARG A 66 1.70 13.06 3.72
C ARG A 66 0.58 12.03 3.64
N ALA A 67 0.91 10.75 3.46
CA ALA A 67 -0.08 9.68 3.45
C ALA A 67 -0.90 9.66 4.74
N LEU A 68 -0.25 9.78 5.90
CA LEU A 68 -0.91 9.83 7.21
C LEU A 68 -1.69 11.13 7.47
N SER A 69 -1.47 12.17 6.68
CA SER A 69 -2.25 13.42 6.73
C SER A 69 -3.56 13.31 5.96
N LEU A 70 -3.76 12.26 5.17
CA LEU A 70 -5.02 12.02 4.45
C LEU A 70 -6.12 11.61 5.42
N ASP A 71 -7.36 11.98 5.08
CA ASP A 71 -8.52 11.65 5.91
C ASP A 71 -8.73 10.13 5.96
N GLY A 72 -8.74 9.60 7.18
CA GLY A 72 -8.86 8.16 7.44
C GLY A 72 -7.59 7.33 7.21
N ALA A 73 -6.47 7.94 6.82
CA ALA A 73 -5.20 7.22 6.73
C ALA A 73 -4.60 6.95 8.11
N VAL A 74 -4.03 5.75 8.27
CA VAL A 74 -3.48 5.27 9.53
C VAL A 74 -2.19 4.50 9.31
N LEU A 75 -1.40 4.29 10.37
CA LEU A 75 -0.25 3.39 10.26
C LEU A 75 -0.74 1.94 10.11
N PHE A 76 -0.16 1.23 9.14
CA PHE A 76 -0.53 -0.15 8.86
C PHE A 76 -0.11 -1.07 10.03
N ASP A 77 -1.09 -1.66 10.71
CA ASP A 77 -0.86 -2.61 11.81
C ASP A 77 -1.30 -4.03 11.40
N PRO A 78 -0.47 -4.84 10.72
CA PRO A 78 -0.86 -6.16 10.21
C PRO A 78 -1.25 -7.14 11.32
N SER A 79 -0.79 -6.91 12.55
CA SER A 79 -1.08 -7.77 13.70
C SER A 79 -2.40 -7.44 14.39
N GLY A 80 -2.95 -6.24 14.24
CA GLY A 80 -4.15 -5.81 14.98
C GLY A 80 -3.96 -5.83 16.50
N MET A 81 -2.69 -5.83 16.95
CA MET A 81 -2.27 -5.93 18.36
C MET A 81 -1.62 -4.62 18.83
N GLY A 82 -1.83 -3.51 18.10
CA GLY A 82 -1.25 -2.22 18.44
C GLY A 82 0.26 -2.16 18.18
N ARG A 83 0.74 -2.87 17.15
CA ARG A 83 2.14 -2.82 16.70
C ARG A 83 2.22 -2.34 15.25
N PRO A 84 1.80 -1.08 14.98
CA PRO A 84 1.84 -0.52 13.65
C PRO A 84 3.28 -0.51 13.11
N PHE A 85 3.42 -0.81 11.82
CA PHE A 85 4.66 -0.61 11.11
C PHE A 85 4.83 0.88 10.83
N LYS A 86 5.83 1.48 11.47
CA LYS A 86 6.19 2.90 11.29
C LYS A 86 6.74 3.25 9.90
N ASP A 87 6.83 2.25 9.04
CA ASP A 87 7.36 2.32 7.69
C ASP A 87 6.25 2.18 6.64
N TRP A 88 5.00 1.99 7.10
CA TRP A 88 3.85 1.71 6.25
C TRP A 88 2.67 2.62 6.60
N ALA A 89 2.07 3.23 5.58
CA ALA A 89 0.80 3.95 5.70
C ALA A 89 -0.30 3.15 5.02
N GLU A 90 -1.44 3.02 5.68
CA GLU A 90 -2.69 2.49 5.16
C GLU A 90 -3.61 3.66 4.79
N VAL A 91 -4.02 3.73 3.53
CA VAL A 91 -4.86 4.78 2.99
C VAL A 91 -6.18 4.17 2.51
N PRO A 92 -7.34 4.65 2.99
CA PRO A 92 -8.63 4.16 2.55
C PRO A 92 -8.94 4.59 1.12
N GLN A 93 -9.98 3.99 0.52
CA GLN A 93 -10.47 4.39 -0.81
C GLN A 93 -10.84 5.87 -0.92
N SER A 94 -11.13 6.56 0.20
CA SER A 94 -11.34 8.02 0.21
C SER A 94 -10.11 8.81 -0.26
N GLY A 95 -8.90 8.23 -0.16
CA GLY A 95 -7.65 8.77 -0.67
C GLY A 95 -7.12 8.01 -1.90
N MET A 96 -7.99 7.33 -2.66
CA MET A 96 -7.61 6.51 -3.82
C MET A 96 -6.82 7.30 -4.87
N GLU A 97 -7.13 8.59 -5.05
CA GLU A 97 -6.41 9.46 -5.99
C GLU A 97 -4.90 9.56 -5.68
N GLU A 98 -4.52 9.44 -4.41
CA GLU A 98 -3.13 9.51 -3.97
C GLU A 98 -2.41 8.16 -4.07
N TRP A 99 -3.13 7.05 -4.27
CA TRP A 99 -2.54 5.70 -4.27
C TRP A 99 -1.46 5.52 -5.33
N ALA A 100 -1.65 6.10 -6.52
CA ALA A 100 -0.64 6.05 -7.58
C ALA A 100 0.66 6.74 -7.15
N GLY A 101 0.56 7.96 -6.60
CA GLY A 101 1.72 8.69 -6.10
C GLY A 101 2.40 8.00 -4.90
N LEU A 102 1.62 7.38 -4.01
CA LEU A 102 2.14 6.61 -2.89
C LEU A 102 2.80 5.30 -3.33
N ALA A 103 2.35 4.69 -4.43
CA ALA A 103 3.01 3.52 -5.01
C ALA A 103 4.37 3.89 -5.61
N GLU A 104 4.44 5.01 -6.33
CA GLU A 104 5.71 5.57 -6.84
C GLU A 104 6.67 5.92 -5.70
N ALA A 105 6.16 6.55 -4.64
CA ALA A 105 6.90 6.84 -3.42
C ALA A 105 7.46 5.57 -2.76
N ALA A 106 6.62 4.53 -2.62
CA ALA A 106 7.02 3.27 -2.03
C ALA A 106 8.09 2.56 -2.87
N LEU A 107 7.98 2.63 -4.19
CA LEU A 107 8.99 2.16 -5.12
C LEU A 107 10.31 2.93 -4.94
N ALA A 108 10.27 4.26 -4.95
CA ALA A 108 11.45 5.11 -4.79
C ALA A 108 12.16 4.87 -3.44
N ALA A 109 11.40 4.82 -2.35
CA ALA A 109 11.91 4.49 -1.02
C ALA A 109 12.57 3.11 -1.00
N LYS A 110 12.06 2.15 -1.80
CA LYS A 110 12.61 0.81 -1.85
C LYS A 110 13.84 0.65 -2.74
N LEU A 111 13.98 1.50 -3.75
CA LEU A 111 15.19 1.61 -4.57
C LEU A 111 16.32 2.35 -3.84
N ALA A 112 15.99 3.18 -2.85
CA ALA A 112 16.95 3.90 -2.02
C ALA A 112 17.47 3.12 -0.79
N GLU A 113 16.94 1.92 -0.51
CA GLU A 113 17.37 1.02 0.58
C GLU A 113 18.61 0.18 0.25
#